data_AF-A0AAW0JZP2-F1
#
_entry.id   AF-A0AAW0JZP2-F1
#
_cell.length_a   1.000
_cell.length_b   1.000
_cell.length_c   1.000
_cell.angle_alpha   90.00
_cell.angle_beta   90.00
_cell.angle_gamma   90.00
#
_symmetry.space_group_name_H-M   'P 1'
#
loop_
_entity.id
_entity.type
_entity.pdbx_description
1 polymer ?
#
loop_
_entity_poly.entity_id
_entity_poly.type
_entity_poly.pdbx_seq_one_letter_code
_entity_poly.pdbx_strand_id
1 'polypeptide(L)'
;MRVKQAIKSIDAFPRAEDHLLQKTQSGALVSVVGLAIMALLFLHELRYYLTTYTVHQMSVDLKRGETLPIHINMTFPSLPCDDGNKDEHEDSDQKFQFFDQAAENMIKKVKQALAHGEGCRVYGVLDVQRVAGNFHISVHGLNIYVAQMIFEGSIHVNISHIIHDLSFGPKYPGIHNPLDGTERILHDTSGTFKYYIKV
;
A
#
# COMPACT_ATOMS: atom_id res chain seq x y z
N MET A 1 25.37 -38.74 36.99
CA MET A 1 25.12 -38.96 38.44
C MET A 1 24.30 -37.84 39.12
N ARG A 2 24.34 -36.58 38.65
CA ARG A 2 23.58 -35.46 39.25
C ARG A 2 22.04 -35.54 39.16
N VAL A 3 21.48 -36.12 38.10
CA VAL A 3 20.01 -36.16 37.88
C VAL A 3 19.30 -37.08 38.90
N LYS A 4 19.93 -38.21 39.28
CA LYS A 4 19.34 -39.16 40.25
C LYS A 4 19.20 -38.56 41.65
N GLN A 5 20.08 -37.66 42.05
CA GLN A 5 19.99 -36.94 43.32
C GLN A 5 18.92 -35.84 43.28
N ALA A 6 18.80 -35.13 42.15
CA ALA A 6 17.79 -34.08 41.96
C ALA A 6 16.34 -34.63 41.95
N ILE A 7 16.12 -35.83 41.41
CA ILE A 7 14.79 -36.47 41.43
C ILE A 7 14.40 -36.88 42.86
N LYS A 8 15.38 -37.21 43.71
CA LYS A 8 15.13 -37.64 45.10
C LYS A 8 14.66 -36.49 46.00
N SER A 9 14.93 -35.24 45.63
CA SER A 9 14.56 -34.04 46.42
C SER A 9 13.23 -33.40 46.00
N ILE A 10 12.54 -33.91 44.97
CA ILE A 10 11.27 -33.35 44.46
C ILE A 10 10.05 -34.09 45.06
N ASP A 11 10.26 -35.23 45.69
CA ASP A 11 9.18 -36.01 46.30
C ASP A 11 8.85 -35.45 47.70
N ALA A 12 7.74 -34.73 47.82
CA ALA A 12 7.31 -34.04 49.05
C ALA A 12 6.72 -34.99 50.11
N PHE A 13 6.58 -36.28 49.82
CA PHE A 13 5.95 -37.27 50.71
C PHE A 13 6.90 -38.42 51.08
N PRO A 14 6.84 -38.94 52.33
CA PRO A 14 7.62 -40.09 52.74
C PRO A 14 7.17 -41.33 51.95
N ARG A 15 8.13 -42.01 51.31
CA ARG A 15 7.89 -43.21 50.52
C ARG A 15 7.32 -44.32 51.41
N ALA A 16 6.15 -44.86 51.04
CA ALA A 16 5.52 -45.96 51.78
C ALA A 16 6.37 -47.24 51.74
N GLU A 17 6.23 -48.07 52.77
CA GLU A 17 7.00 -49.29 52.96
C GLU A 17 6.68 -50.34 51.88
N ASP A 18 7.71 -51.01 51.35
CA ASP A 18 7.59 -51.86 50.16
C ASP A 18 6.66 -53.09 50.36
N HIS A 19 6.32 -53.46 51.60
CA HIS A 19 5.45 -54.58 51.95
C HIS A 19 3.94 -54.25 51.92
N LEU A 20 3.58 -52.96 51.87
CA LEU A 20 2.20 -52.48 51.72
C LEU A 20 1.89 -52.05 50.27
N LEU A 21 2.90 -52.07 49.39
CA LEU A 21 2.80 -51.65 47.99
C LEU A 21 2.75 -52.85 47.05
N GLN A 22 1.57 -53.18 46.55
CA GLN A 22 1.41 -54.17 45.48
C GLN A 22 1.63 -53.50 44.11
N LYS A 23 2.80 -53.71 43.51
CA LYS A 23 3.16 -53.12 42.20
C LYS A 23 2.39 -53.81 41.08
N THR A 24 1.38 -53.12 40.52
CA THR A 24 0.62 -53.60 39.37
C THR A 24 1.19 -53.02 38.07
N GLN A 25 1.54 -53.88 37.11
CA GLN A 25 2.08 -53.47 35.80
C GLN A 25 1.03 -52.71 34.97
N SER A 26 -0.25 -53.07 35.11
CA SER A 26 -1.37 -52.40 34.46
C SER A 26 -1.57 -50.97 34.95
N GLY A 27 -1.40 -50.71 36.26
CA GLY A 27 -1.49 -49.36 36.83
C GLY A 27 -0.41 -48.43 36.29
N ALA A 28 0.84 -48.91 36.21
CA ALA A 28 1.95 -48.15 35.63
C ALA A 28 1.71 -47.81 34.15
N LEU A 29 1.19 -48.77 33.36
CA LEU A 29 0.85 -48.52 31.96
C LEU A 29 -0.24 -47.44 31.81
N VAL A 30 -1.30 -47.52 32.60
CA VAL A 30 -2.40 -46.53 32.57
C VAL A 30 -1.89 -45.14 32.97
N SER A 31 -1.02 -45.03 33.99
CA SER A 31 -0.42 -43.75 34.37
C SER A 31 0.46 -43.15 33.29
N VAL A 32 1.28 -43.96 32.60
CA VAL A 32 2.14 -43.49 31.49
C VAL A 32 1.30 -43.02 30.30
N VAL A 33 0.27 -43.79 29.93
CA VAL A 33 -0.65 -43.42 28.84
C VAL A 33 -1.42 -42.14 29.20
N GLY A 34 -1.91 -42.02 30.43
CA GLY A 34 -2.61 -40.82 30.90
C GLY A 34 -1.71 -39.57 30.87
N LEU A 35 -0.47 -39.67 31.36
CA LEU A 35 0.50 -38.57 31.28
C LEU A 35 0.85 -38.20 29.84
N ALA A 36 0.98 -39.19 28.94
CA ALA A 36 1.24 -38.94 27.54
C ALA A 36 0.08 -38.18 26.88
N ILE A 37 -1.17 -38.59 27.12
CA ILE A 37 -2.36 -37.91 26.60
C ILE A 37 -2.47 -36.48 27.16
N MET A 38 -2.28 -36.31 28.47
CA MET A 38 -2.29 -34.98 29.10
C MET A 38 -1.22 -34.06 28.51
N ALA A 39 0.00 -34.56 28.28
CA ALA A 39 1.07 -33.78 27.66
C ALA A 39 0.76 -33.42 26.19
N LEU A 40 0.18 -34.36 25.44
CA LEU A 40 -0.18 -34.14 24.03
C LEU A 40 -1.26 -33.06 23.89
N LEU A 41 -2.31 -33.14 24.73
CA LEU A 41 -3.37 -32.13 24.79
C LEU A 41 -2.83 -30.77 25.23
N PHE A 42 -1.97 -30.73 26.24
CA PHE A 42 -1.33 -29.49 26.68
C PHE A 42 -0.51 -28.84 25.56
N LEU A 43 0.28 -29.62 24.82
CA LEU A 43 1.06 -29.10 23.69
C LEU A 43 0.17 -28.61 22.55
N HIS A 44 -0.96 -29.27 22.30
CA HIS A 44 -1.92 -28.85 21.29
C HIS A 44 -2.59 -27.52 21.66
N GLU A 45 -3.15 -27.41 22.87
CA GLU A 45 -3.78 -26.19 23.37
C GLU A 45 -2.78 -25.04 23.48
N LEU A 46 -1.54 -25.32 23.92
CA LEU A 46 -0.49 -24.30 23.98
C LEU A 46 -0.15 -23.78 22.58
N ARG A 47 -0.04 -24.67 21.57
CA ARG A 47 0.16 -24.24 20.18
C ARG A 47 -1.02 -23.41 19.67
N TYR A 48 -2.24 -23.83 19.97
CA TYR A 48 -3.45 -23.09 19.58
C TYR A 48 -3.50 -21.71 20.23
N TYR A 49 -3.21 -21.61 21.52
CA TYR A 49 -3.15 -20.35 22.27
C TYR A 49 -2.05 -19.41 21.75
N LEU A 50 -0.88 -19.97 21.39
CA LEU A 50 0.21 -19.20 20.80
C LEU A 50 -0.03 -18.85 19.32
N THR A 51 -1.06 -19.43 18.68
CA THR A 51 -1.44 -19.06 17.32
C THR A 51 -2.33 -17.82 17.36
N THR A 52 -1.83 -16.70 16.85
CA THR A 52 -2.60 -15.46 16.75
C THR A 52 -3.62 -15.55 15.61
N TYR A 53 -4.91 -15.41 15.93
CA TYR A 53 -5.98 -15.27 14.94
C TYR A 53 -6.36 -13.79 14.78
N THR A 54 -6.15 -13.23 13.60
CA THR A 54 -6.51 -11.83 13.30
C THR A 54 -7.98 -11.75 12.90
N VAL A 55 -8.80 -11.07 13.70
CA VAL A 55 -10.21 -10.76 13.39
C VAL A 55 -10.34 -9.32 12.90
N HIS A 56 -11.10 -9.13 11.82
CA HIS A 56 -11.48 -7.80 11.34
C HIS A 56 -12.64 -7.25 12.17
N GLN A 57 -12.37 -6.26 13.03
CA GLN A 57 -13.39 -5.54 13.78
C GLN A 57 -13.61 -4.15 13.19
N MET A 58 -14.87 -3.73 13.08
CA MET A 58 -15.23 -2.38 12.70
C MET A 58 -15.43 -1.55 13.98
N SER A 59 -14.63 -0.50 14.15
CA SER A 59 -14.78 0.48 15.22
C SER A 59 -15.20 1.83 14.65
N VAL A 60 -15.89 2.63 15.47
CA VAL A 60 -16.24 4.00 15.09
C VAL A 60 -14.97 4.84 15.14
N ASP A 61 -14.73 5.58 14.07
CA ASP A 61 -13.62 6.51 14.01
C ASP A 61 -13.96 7.79 14.79
N LEU A 62 -13.28 8.00 15.91
CA LEU A 62 -13.45 9.16 16.80
C LEU A 62 -12.55 10.33 16.41
N LYS A 63 -11.62 10.14 15.46
CA LYS A 63 -10.61 11.12 15.13
C LYS A 63 -11.13 12.07 14.04
N ARG A 64 -11.50 13.28 14.47
CA ARG A 64 -11.99 14.32 13.57
C ARG A 64 -10.83 15.17 13.06
N GLY A 65 -10.68 15.30 11.75
CA GLY A 65 -9.74 16.25 11.11
C GLY A 65 -8.32 15.73 10.86
N GLU A 66 -8.11 14.41 10.84
CA GLU A 66 -6.82 13.86 10.40
C GLU A 66 -6.61 14.00 8.89
N THR A 67 -5.34 14.12 8.49
CA THR A 67 -4.93 14.03 7.10
C THR A 67 -4.89 12.56 6.65
N LEU A 68 -5.23 12.34 5.39
CA LEU A 68 -5.17 11.04 4.74
C LEU A 68 -4.07 11.10 3.66
N PRO A 69 -2.96 10.37 3.83
CA PRO A 69 -1.94 10.29 2.79
C PRO A 69 -2.49 9.47 1.62
N ILE A 70 -2.46 10.02 0.42
CA ILE A 70 -2.78 9.31 -0.82
C ILE A 70 -1.47 9.01 -1.53
N HIS A 71 -1.14 7.74 -1.70
CA HIS A 71 0.00 7.33 -2.52
C HIS A 71 -0.46 7.16 -3.97
N ILE A 72 0.25 7.82 -4.87
CA ILE A 72 -0.07 7.83 -6.30
C ILE A 72 1.18 7.39 -7.06
N ASN A 73 1.04 6.45 -7.99
CA ASN A 73 2.03 6.10 -8.99
C ASN A 73 1.32 5.70 -10.27
N MET A 74 1.37 6.58 -11.26
CA MET A 74 0.61 6.47 -12.50
C MET A 74 1.47 6.91 -13.68
N THR A 75 1.33 6.27 -14.83
CA THR A 75 2.07 6.61 -16.06
C THR A 75 1.13 6.97 -17.18
N PHE A 76 1.43 8.05 -17.89
CA PHE A 76 0.71 8.54 -19.06
C PHE A 76 1.65 8.44 -20.28
N PRO A 77 1.59 7.36 -21.07
CA PRO A 77 2.54 7.11 -22.16
C PRO A 77 2.48 8.14 -23.30
N SER A 78 1.34 8.82 -23.49
CA SER A 78 1.12 9.73 -24.62
C SER A 78 1.06 11.21 -24.20
N LEU A 79 1.45 11.51 -22.96
CA LEU A 79 1.48 12.88 -22.44
C LEU A 79 2.86 13.16 -21.85
N PRO A 80 3.65 14.07 -22.43
CA PRO A 80 4.93 14.47 -21.85
C PRO A 80 4.71 15.36 -20.61
N CYS A 81 5.62 15.27 -19.62
CA CYS A 81 5.62 16.22 -18.51
C CYS A 81 6.35 17.50 -18.94
N ASP A 82 5.83 18.68 -18.59
CA ASP A 82 6.67 19.89 -18.54
C ASP A 82 7.30 19.96 -17.15
N ASP A 83 8.50 19.38 -17.00
CA ASP A 83 9.30 19.57 -15.80
C ASP A 83 9.96 20.94 -15.96
N GLY A 84 9.19 22.00 -15.62
CA GLY A 84 9.65 23.38 -15.64
C GLY A 84 11.05 23.45 -15.03
N ASN A 85 11.99 23.94 -15.83
CA ASN A 85 13.42 24.08 -15.57
C ASN A 85 13.74 24.04 -14.06
N LYS A 86 14.27 22.92 -13.55
CA LYS A 86 14.85 22.84 -12.20
C LYS A 86 16.19 23.57 -12.08
N ASP A 87 16.57 24.34 -13.10
CA ASP A 87 17.74 25.19 -13.10
C ASP A 87 17.29 26.59 -13.55
N GLU A 88 17.08 27.50 -12.59
CA GLU A 88 17.22 28.97 -12.69
C GLU A 88 16.33 29.65 -11.65
N HIS A 89 16.89 29.81 -10.44
CA HIS A 89 16.64 31.05 -9.69
C HIS A 89 17.34 32.17 -10.46
N GLU A 90 16.69 32.74 -11.46
CA GLU A 90 17.05 34.07 -11.96
C GLU A 90 16.07 35.12 -11.48
N ASP A 91 16.68 36.20 -11.02
CA ASP A 91 16.14 37.29 -10.25
C ASP A 91 15.17 38.16 -11.07
N SER A 92 14.44 38.98 -10.33
CA SER A 92 13.40 39.93 -10.72
C SER A 92 13.56 40.75 -12.01
N ASP A 93 12.38 41.09 -12.57
CA ASP A 93 12.05 42.32 -13.32
C ASP A 93 12.23 42.39 -14.85
N GLN A 94 11.30 41.78 -15.62
CA GLN A 94 10.73 42.41 -16.84
C GLN A 94 9.43 41.76 -17.35
N LYS A 95 8.29 42.06 -16.73
CA LYS A 95 6.96 41.60 -17.19
C LYS A 95 6.33 42.57 -18.20
N PHE A 96 6.40 42.25 -19.50
CA PHE A 96 5.22 42.32 -20.41
C PHE A 96 5.47 41.71 -21.81
N GLN A 97 6.72 41.52 -22.28
CA GLN A 97 7.02 40.95 -23.61
C GLN A 97 7.70 39.56 -23.59
N PHE A 98 8.10 39.06 -22.42
CA PHE A 98 8.79 37.77 -22.27
C PHE A 98 7.86 36.55 -22.15
N PHE A 99 6.55 36.75 -21.98
CA PHE A 99 5.59 35.65 -21.85
C PHE A 99 5.43 34.85 -23.16
N ASP A 100 5.53 35.51 -24.32
CA ASP A 100 5.35 34.83 -25.61
C ASP A 100 6.54 33.92 -25.95
N GLN A 101 7.78 34.35 -25.69
CA GLN A 101 8.96 33.55 -26.02
C GLN A 101 9.07 32.29 -25.15
N ALA A 102 8.72 32.39 -23.86
CA ALA A 102 8.67 31.23 -22.96
C ALA A 102 7.57 30.23 -23.37
N ALA A 103 6.40 30.73 -23.77
CA ALA A 103 5.31 29.90 -24.27
C ALA A 103 5.66 29.19 -25.59
N GLU A 104 6.28 29.90 -26.55
CA GLU A 104 6.73 29.32 -27.82
C GLU A 104 7.80 28.22 -27.60
N ASN A 105 8.75 28.47 -26.71
CA ASN A 105 9.78 27.48 -26.36
C ASN A 105 9.17 26.24 -25.70
N MET A 106 8.19 26.43 -24.79
CA MET A 106 7.44 25.34 -24.16
C MET A 106 6.66 24.53 -25.21
N ILE A 107 5.91 25.19 -26.11
CA ILE A 107 5.17 24.53 -27.19
C ILE A 107 6.11 23.69 -28.05
N LYS A 108 7.27 24.23 -28.44
CA LYS A 108 8.25 23.50 -29.26
C LYS A 108 8.81 22.28 -28.54
N LYS A 109 9.17 22.41 -27.26
CA LYS A 109 9.65 21.29 -26.44
C LYS A 109 8.61 20.19 -26.32
N VAL A 110 7.37 20.55 -25.97
CA VAL A 110 6.27 19.60 -25.80
C VAL A 110 5.91 18.91 -27.12
N LYS A 111 5.88 19.64 -28.24
CA LYS A 111 5.68 19.04 -29.58
C LYS A 111 6.79 18.06 -29.94
N GLN A 112 8.05 18.43 -29.65
CA GLN A 112 9.18 17.56 -29.91
C GLN A 112 9.09 16.29 -29.05
N ALA A 113 8.82 16.42 -27.75
CA ALA A 113 8.62 15.30 -26.84
C ALA A 113 7.50 14.36 -27.33
N LEU A 114 6.37 14.93 -27.75
CA LEU A 114 5.26 14.17 -28.30
C LEU A 114 5.65 13.41 -29.58
N ALA A 115 6.42 14.04 -30.49
CA ALA A 115 6.92 13.39 -31.71
C ALA A 115 7.92 12.26 -31.44
N HIS A 116 8.67 12.32 -30.33
CA HIS A 116 9.57 11.25 -29.89
C HIS A 116 8.85 10.15 -29.10
N GLY A 117 7.54 10.28 -28.86
CA GLY A 117 6.77 9.31 -28.08
C GLY A 117 7.08 9.36 -26.58
N GLU A 118 7.44 10.53 -26.06
CA GLU A 118 7.69 10.71 -24.63
C GLU A 118 6.38 10.70 -23.82
N GLY A 119 6.44 10.08 -22.64
CA GLY A 119 5.35 10.01 -21.68
C GLY A 119 5.75 10.52 -20.29
N CYS A 120 4.77 10.63 -19.40
CA CYS A 120 4.93 11.22 -18.08
C CYS A 120 4.61 10.19 -16.99
N ARG A 121 5.49 10.04 -15.99
CA ARG A 121 5.22 9.24 -14.80
C ARG A 121 5.01 10.14 -13.60
N VAL A 122 3.79 10.14 -13.08
CA VAL A 122 3.39 10.89 -11.89
C VAL A 122 3.44 9.95 -10.70
N TYR A 123 4.33 10.23 -9.74
CA TYR A 123 4.45 9.45 -8.52
C TYR A 123 4.70 10.35 -7.31
N GLY A 124 4.18 9.96 -6.14
CA GLY A 124 4.36 10.72 -4.92
C GLY A 124 3.30 10.41 -3.86
N VAL A 125 3.32 11.22 -2.80
CA VAL A 125 2.36 11.15 -1.70
C VAL A 125 1.70 12.51 -1.56
N LEU A 126 0.38 12.53 -1.46
CA LEU A 126 -0.41 13.72 -1.25
C LEU A 126 -1.15 13.63 0.08
N ASP A 127 -0.82 14.48 1.03
CA ASP A 127 -1.55 14.60 2.28
C ASP A 127 -2.77 15.49 2.10
N VAL A 128 -3.96 14.88 2.09
CA VAL A 128 -5.23 15.61 1.96
C VAL A 128 -6.03 15.57 3.25
N GLN A 129 -6.94 16.53 3.43
CA GLN A 129 -7.93 16.41 4.50
C GLN A 129 -8.85 15.23 4.21
N ARG A 130 -9.18 14.44 5.24
CA ARG A 130 -10.11 13.32 5.13
C ARG A 130 -11.56 13.79 5.01
N VAL A 131 -11.92 14.27 3.82
CA VAL A 131 -13.27 14.71 3.46
C VAL A 131 -13.70 14.10 2.12
N ALA A 132 -15.00 14.09 1.85
CA ALA A 132 -15.49 13.73 0.52
C ALA A 132 -15.02 14.79 -0.49
N GLY A 133 -14.35 14.34 -1.55
CA GLY A 133 -13.78 15.23 -2.55
C GLY A 133 -13.40 14.50 -3.82
N ASN A 134 -12.95 15.26 -4.81
CA ASN A 134 -12.46 14.75 -6.08
C ASN A 134 -11.09 15.37 -6.35
N PHE A 135 -10.12 14.56 -6.74
CA PHE A 135 -8.89 15.05 -7.39
C PHE A 135 -8.95 14.71 -8.88
N HIS A 136 -8.41 15.57 -9.72
CA HIS A 136 -8.35 15.36 -11.15
C HIS A 136 -6.94 15.67 -11.65
N ILE A 137 -6.40 14.77 -12.47
CA ILE A 137 -5.19 15.00 -13.23
C ILE A 137 -5.64 15.43 -14.62
N SER A 138 -5.25 16.63 -15.05
CA SER A 138 -5.70 17.21 -16.31
C SER A 138 -4.60 18.04 -16.97
N VAL A 139 -4.68 18.12 -18.29
CA VAL A 139 -3.88 19.06 -19.11
C VAL A 139 -4.49 20.47 -19.15
N HIS A 140 -5.55 20.74 -18.35
CA HIS A 140 -6.32 21.99 -18.39
C HIS A 140 -5.57 23.21 -17.84
N GLY A 141 -4.40 23.01 -17.24
CA GLY A 141 -3.53 24.12 -16.82
C GLY A 141 -2.96 24.96 -17.98
N LEU A 142 -3.06 24.46 -19.23
CA LEU A 142 -2.63 25.19 -20.41
C LEU A 142 -3.74 26.10 -20.95
N ASN A 143 -3.37 27.31 -21.35
CA ASN A 143 -4.23 28.21 -22.13
C ASN A 143 -4.76 27.48 -23.38
N ILE A 144 -6.06 27.63 -23.69
CA ILE A 144 -6.72 26.95 -24.81
C ILE A 144 -6.00 27.15 -26.15
N TYR A 145 -5.41 28.32 -26.38
CA TYR A 145 -4.62 28.61 -27.58
C TYR A 145 -3.35 27.75 -27.64
N VAL A 146 -2.66 27.58 -26.51
CA VAL A 146 -1.42 26.76 -26.39
C VAL A 146 -1.75 25.28 -26.55
N ALA A 147 -2.82 24.81 -25.90
CA ALA A 147 -3.27 23.42 -26.04
C ALA A 147 -3.66 23.09 -27.50
N GLN A 148 -4.32 24.02 -28.20
CA GLN A 148 -4.66 23.83 -29.61
C GLN A 148 -3.42 23.78 -30.51
N MET A 149 -2.39 24.58 -30.22
CA MET A 149 -1.14 24.51 -30.96
C MET A 149 -0.41 23.19 -30.75
N ILE A 150 -0.38 22.66 -29.51
CA ILE A 150 0.35 21.43 -29.16
C ILE A 150 -0.33 20.18 -29.70
N PHE A 151 -1.66 20.06 -29.52
CA PHE A 151 -2.40 18.83 -29.83
C PHE A 151 -3.12 18.86 -31.18
N GLU A 152 -2.83 19.87 -32.02
CA GLU A 152 -3.45 20.06 -33.35
C GLU A 152 -5.00 20.01 -33.29
N GLY A 153 -5.56 20.54 -32.19
CA GLY A 153 -6.99 20.52 -31.86
C GLY A 153 -7.25 19.94 -30.46
N SER A 154 -8.22 20.49 -29.73
CA SER A 154 -8.62 20.03 -28.36
C SER A 154 -9.26 18.64 -28.31
N ILE A 155 -9.32 17.94 -29.45
CA ILE A 155 -10.08 16.70 -29.67
C ILE A 155 -9.16 15.47 -29.76
N HIS A 156 -7.84 15.65 -29.82
CA HIS A 156 -6.85 14.57 -30.02
C HIS A 156 -5.86 14.40 -28.85
N VAL A 157 -6.32 14.63 -27.62
CA VAL A 157 -5.49 14.39 -26.44
C VAL A 157 -5.66 12.94 -25.98
N ASN A 158 -4.60 12.14 -26.14
CA ASN A 158 -4.58 10.76 -25.66
C ASN A 158 -4.22 10.70 -24.17
N ILE A 159 -5.22 10.43 -23.33
CA ILE A 159 -5.08 10.36 -21.86
C ILE A 159 -5.03 8.89 -21.41
N SER A 160 -4.50 8.03 -22.27
CA SER A 160 -4.17 6.66 -21.91
C SER A 160 -3.26 6.67 -20.69
N HIS A 161 -3.48 5.74 -19.78
CA HIS A 161 -2.70 5.69 -18.56
C HIS A 161 -2.67 4.30 -17.94
N ILE A 162 -1.67 4.12 -17.09
CA ILE A 162 -1.42 2.91 -16.30
C ILE A 162 -1.34 3.34 -14.84
N ILE A 163 -2.22 2.77 -14.00
CA ILE A 163 -2.20 2.97 -12.54
C ILE A 163 -1.35 1.85 -11.96
N HIS A 164 -0.17 2.18 -11.44
CA HIS A 164 0.72 1.19 -10.82
C HIS A 164 0.38 0.97 -9.35
N ASP A 165 0.17 2.07 -8.60
CA ASP A 165 -0.21 2.05 -7.19
C ASP A 165 -1.12 3.26 -6.92
N LEU A 166 -2.32 3.00 -6.39
CA LEU A 166 -3.21 4.04 -5.87
C LEU A 166 -3.80 3.57 -4.54
N SER A 167 -3.26 4.11 -3.43
CA SER A 167 -3.65 3.70 -2.09
C SER A 167 -3.95 4.88 -1.18
N PHE A 168 -4.83 4.66 -0.21
CA PHE A 168 -5.31 5.67 0.72
C PHE A 168 -4.98 5.25 2.15
N GLY A 169 -4.22 6.09 2.86
CA GLY A 169 -3.78 5.82 4.22
C GLY A 169 -2.50 4.96 4.30
N PRO A 170 -2.17 4.46 5.50
CA PRO A 170 -0.97 3.65 5.72
C PRO A 170 -1.10 2.27 5.07
N LYS A 171 0.00 1.78 4.49
CA LYS A 171 0.07 0.41 3.93
C LYS A 171 0.11 -0.62 5.07
N TYR A 172 -0.64 -1.71 4.92
CA TYR A 172 -0.66 -2.83 5.85
C TYR A 172 -0.62 -4.17 5.08
N PRO A 173 -0.12 -5.25 5.69
CA PRO A 173 -0.04 -6.54 5.01
C PRO A 173 -1.43 -7.05 4.63
N GLY A 174 -1.60 -7.47 3.37
CA GLY A 174 -2.88 -7.95 2.83
C GLY A 174 -3.78 -6.87 2.23
N ILE A 175 -3.35 -5.61 2.16
CA ILE A 175 -4.06 -4.58 1.40
C ILE A 175 -4.08 -4.95 -0.10
N HIS A 176 -5.26 -4.86 -0.72
CA HIS A 176 -5.44 -5.10 -2.15
C HIS A 176 -6.27 -3.95 -2.73
N ASN A 177 -5.63 -3.01 -3.44
CA ASN A 177 -6.35 -1.90 -4.05
C ASN A 177 -6.88 -2.32 -5.43
N PRO A 178 -8.17 -2.10 -5.73
CA PRO A 178 -8.78 -2.55 -7.00
C PRO A 178 -8.20 -1.93 -8.27
N LEU A 179 -7.50 -0.80 -8.15
CA LEU A 179 -6.98 -0.04 -9.30
C LEU A 179 -5.49 -0.29 -9.57
N ASP A 180 -4.81 -1.04 -8.70
CA ASP A 180 -3.40 -1.35 -8.89
C ASP A 180 -3.20 -2.24 -10.12
N GLY A 181 -2.26 -1.86 -10.98
CA GLY A 181 -1.97 -2.53 -12.25
C GLY A 181 -3.03 -2.32 -13.35
N THR A 182 -4.00 -1.42 -13.17
CA THR A 182 -5.03 -1.18 -14.18
C THR A 182 -4.54 -0.24 -15.29
N GLU A 183 -4.86 -0.59 -16.54
CA GLU A 183 -4.61 0.26 -17.70
C GLU A 183 -5.90 0.70 -18.38
N ARG A 184 -5.87 1.92 -18.91
CA ARG A 184 -6.90 2.46 -19.79
C ARG A 184 -6.23 3.05 -21.00
N ILE A 185 -6.49 2.44 -22.15
CA ILE A 185 -5.99 2.88 -23.43
C ILE A 185 -7.14 3.47 -24.24
N LEU A 186 -6.92 4.66 -24.78
CA LEU A 186 -7.86 5.37 -25.64
C LEU A 186 -7.36 5.25 -27.09
N HIS A 187 -8.24 4.81 -27.99
CA HIS A 187 -7.95 4.70 -29.42
C HIS A 187 -8.62 5.87 -30.15
N ASP A 188 -7.84 6.69 -30.85
CA ASP A 188 -8.26 7.75 -31.79
C ASP A 188 -9.34 8.74 -31.30
N THR A 189 -9.48 8.92 -29.98
CA THR A 189 -10.42 9.87 -29.38
C THR A 189 -9.78 10.61 -28.20
N SER A 190 -10.45 11.64 -27.71
CA SER A 190 -10.19 12.31 -26.44
C SER A 190 -11.35 12.01 -25.47
N GLY A 191 -11.07 11.96 -24.17
CA GLY A 191 -12.08 11.59 -23.18
C GLY A 191 -11.67 11.89 -21.75
N THR A 192 -12.47 11.45 -20.79
CA THR A 192 -12.15 11.56 -19.37
C THR A 192 -12.43 10.24 -18.68
N PHE A 193 -11.44 9.71 -17.97
CA PHE A 193 -11.65 8.55 -17.10
C PHE A 193 -12.03 9.02 -15.71
N LYS A 194 -13.12 8.47 -15.18
CA LYS A 194 -13.62 8.78 -13.83
C LYS A 194 -13.64 7.50 -13.01
N TYR A 195 -12.98 7.54 -11.85
CA TYR A 195 -12.94 6.46 -10.89
C TYR A 195 -13.64 6.88 -9.61
N TYR A 196 -14.58 6.07 -9.15
CA TYR A 196 -15.30 6.29 -7.90
C TYR A 196 -14.80 5.29 -6.88
N ILE A 197 -14.09 5.79 -5.87
CA ILE A 197 -13.46 4.97 -4.82
C ILE A 197 -14.12 5.31 -3.50
N LYS A 198 -14.54 4.28 -2.77
CA LYS A 198 -15.04 4.40 -1.40
C LYS A 198 -13.96 3.88 -0.46
N VAL A 199 -13.40 4.79 0.35
CA VAL A 199 -12.36 4.54 1.34
C VAL A 199 -12.97 4.49 2.73
#